data_AF-A0A948UQY6-F1
#
_entry.id   AF-A0A948UQY6-F1
#
_cell.length_a   1.000
_cell.length_b   1.000
_cell.length_c   1.000
_cell.angle_alpha   90.00
_cell.angle_beta   90.00
_cell.angle_gamma   90.00
#
_symmetry.space_group_name_H-M   'P 1'
#
loop_
_entity.id
_entity.type
_entity.pdbx_description
1 polymer ?
#
loop_
_entity_poly.entity_id
_entity_poly.type
_entity_poly.pdbx_seq_one_letter_code
_entity_poly.pdbx_strand_id
1 'polypeptide(L)'
;LGVVEFLVNMPKVLVNADSNTGYPDKAVSYLRRYIPKGEVFSSYNWGGYLIWKLQEKKVFIDGRMPSWRWKAHIRGESDYAFEEYGKFLNGELAFRSFTSKYGISTLLVPVEDNSKQTELQKQIASLDNFVKKSLHMKPEKEAGFSNVVKAAKKAGWVVVYKDAKVVIYQNKDIEVR
;
A
#
# COMPACT_ATOMS: atom_id res chain seq x y z
N LEU A 1 9.04 -5.74 -50.66
CA LEU A 1 9.50 -6.67 -49.61
C LEU A 1 10.19 -5.85 -48.51
N GLY A 2 9.43 -5.35 -47.54
CA GLY A 2 9.97 -4.39 -46.57
C GLY A 2 8.92 -3.94 -45.57
N VAL A 3 8.67 -4.78 -44.56
CA VAL A 3 8.07 -4.41 -43.24
C VAL A 3 8.52 -5.38 -42.13
N VAL A 4 9.11 -6.55 -42.44
CA VAL A 4 9.25 -7.64 -41.44
C VAL A 4 10.54 -7.58 -40.60
N GLU A 5 11.53 -6.74 -40.92
CA GLU A 5 12.86 -6.83 -40.28
C GLU A 5 13.09 -5.84 -39.12
N PHE A 6 12.13 -4.96 -38.80
CA PHE A 6 12.32 -3.93 -37.76
C PHE A 6 11.96 -4.39 -36.33
N LEU A 7 11.48 -5.63 -36.14
CA LEU A 7 11.06 -6.12 -34.82
C LEU A 7 12.06 -7.06 -34.12
N VAL A 8 13.20 -7.39 -34.74
CA VAL A 8 14.08 -8.46 -34.21
C VAL A 8 15.32 -7.94 -33.47
N ASN A 9 15.59 -6.63 -33.43
CA ASN A 9 16.82 -6.13 -32.81
C ASN A 9 16.64 -4.88 -31.95
N MET A 10 15.78 -4.97 -30.93
CA MET A 10 15.88 -4.06 -29.78
C MET A 10 17.08 -4.50 -28.95
N PRO A 11 18.10 -3.65 -28.72
CA PRO A 11 19.14 -3.98 -27.75
C PRO A 11 18.43 -4.27 -26.43
N LYS A 12 18.80 -5.39 -25.78
CA LYS A 12 18.47 -5.66 -24.38
C LYS A 12 19.17 -4.59 -23.54
N VAL A 13 18.61 -3.39 -23.54
CA VAL A 13 18.89 -2.39 -22.53
C VAL A 13 18.33 -3.02 -21.26
N LEU A 14 19.24 -3.61 -20.48
CA LEU A 14 19.01 -3.87 -19.09
C LEU A 14 18.44 -2.59 -18.52
N VAL A 15 17.13 -2.60 -18.24
CA VAL A 15 16.48 -1.53 -17.49
C VAL A 15 17.03 -1.65 -16.07
N ASN A 16 18.25 -1.19 -15.87
CA ASN A 16 18.74 -0.74 -14.58
C ASN A 16 18.03 0.58 -14.31
N ALA A 17 16.73 0.49 -14.02
CA ALA A 17 16.05 1.52 -13.27
C ALA A 17 16.51 1.36 -11.82
N ASP A 18 17.70 1.87 -11.51
CA ASP A 18 18.01 2.29 -10.15
C ASP A 18 17.15 3.52 -9.84
N SER A 19 15.85 3.28 -9.70
CA SER A 19 14.86 4.30 -9.38
C SER A 19 14.90 4.53 -7.87
N ASN A 20 15.75 5.45 -7.44
CA ASN A 20 15.78 6.00 -6.09
C ASN A 20 14.52 6.86 -5.79
N THR A 21 13.38 6.54 -6.42
CA THR A 21 12.19 7.39 -6.48
C THR A 21 11.20 7.15 -5.35
N GLY A 22 11.54 6.36 -4.32
CA GLY A 22 10.64 6.03 -3.21
C GLY A 22 9.38 5.22 -3.59
N TYR A 23 9.17 4.96 -4.88
CA TYR A 23 7.99 4.28 -5.42
C TYR A 23 8.19 2.76 -5.58
N PRO A 24 7.09 1.98 -5.58
CA PRO A 24 7.10 0.51 -5.61
C PRO A 24 7.17 -0.05 -7.05
N ASP A 25 8.14 0.39 -7.85
CA ASP A 25 8.26 0.09 -9.29
C ASP A 25 8.40 -1.41 -9.61
N LYS A 26 9.27 -2.11 -8.86
CA LYS A 26 9.48 -3.56 -9.04
C LYS A 26 8.25 -4.38 -8.61
N ALA A 27 7.60 -3.97 -7.52
CA ALA A 27 6.35 -4.56 -7.05
C ALA A 27 5.19 -4.38 -8.05
N VAL A 28 5.07 -3.20 -8.68
CA VAL A 28 4.08 -2.98 -9.74
C VAL A 28 4.39 -3.84 -10.97
N SER A 29 5.66 -3.96 -11.34
CA SER A 29 6.08 -4.86 -12.43
C SER A 29 5.76 -6.33 -12.16
N TYR A 30 5.80 -6.74 -10.88
CA TYR A 30 5.31 -8.06 -10.46
C TYR A 30 3.79 -8.18 -10.62
N LEU A 31 3.01 -7.21 -10.10
CA LEU A 31 1.54 -7.26 -10.17
C LEU A 31 0.99 -7.20 -11.59
N ARG A 32 1.64 -6.49 -12.52
CA ARG A 32 1.21 -6.48 -13.94
C ARG A 32 1.36 -7.84 -14.61
N ARG A 33 2.33 -8.66 -14.17
CA ARG A 33 2.50 -10.03 -14.67
C ARG A 33 1.53 -11.02 -14.02
N TYR A 34 1.14 -10.74 -12.78
CA TYR A 34 0.25 -11.59 -11.98
C TYR A 34 -0.88 -10.76 -11.39
N ILE A 35 -1.75 -10.27 -12.27
CA ILE A 35 -2.83 -9.35 -11.90
C ILE A 35 -3.72 -10.04 -10.85
N PRO A 36 -3.88 -9.46 -9.65
CA PRO A 36 -4.70 -10.07 -8.62
C PRO A 36 -6.17 -10.09 -9.05
N LYS A 37 -6.97 -11.01 -8.52
CA LYS A 37 -8.40 -11.05 -8.87
C LYS A 37 -9.16 -9.86 -8.28
N GLY A 38 -8.98 -9.60 -6.97
CA GLY A 38 -9.57 -8.44 -6.29
C GLY A 38 -8.73 -7.17 -6.40
N GLU A 39 -9.03 -6.22 -5.52
CA GLU A 39 -8.42 -4.89 -5.47
C GLU A 39 -7.16 -4.82 -4.59
N VAL A 40 -6.43 -3.72 -4.73
CA VAL A 40 -5.15 -3.47 -4.07
C VAL A 40 -5.31 -2.40 -2.99
N PHE A 41 -4.96 -2.76 -1.76
CA PHE A 41 -4.77 -1.81 -0.67
C PHE A 41 -3.28 -1.49 -0.53
N SER A 42 -2.92 -0.22 -0.44
CA SER A 42 -1.52 0.22 -0.44
C SER A 42 -1.31 1.44 0.46
N SER A 43 -0.05 1.84 0.64
CA SER A 43 0.26 3.12 1.27
C SER A 43 -0.44 4.28 0.56
N TYR A 44 -0.99 5.20 1.36
CA TYR A 44 -1.60 6.47 0.91
C TYR A 44 -0.71 7.22 -0.09
N ASN A 45 0.60 7.29 0.19
CA ASN A 45 1.58 8.01 -0.64
C ASN A 45 1.85 7.35 -2.00
N TRP A 46 1.38 6.12 -2.22
CA TRP A 46 1.56 5.40 -3.49
C TRP A 46 0.32 5.44 -4.38
N GLY A 47 -0.81 5.97 -3.92
CA GLY A 47 -2.08 5.93 -4.67
C GLY A 47 -1.96 6.47 -6.09
N GLY A 48 -1.41 7.67 -6.27
CA GLY A 48 -1.33 8.33 -7.57
C GLY A 48 -0.37 7.62 -8.53
N TYR A 49 0.72 7.07 -7.97
CA TYR A 49 1.64 6.23 -8.73
C TYR A 49 0.96 4.94 -9.22
N LEU A 50 0.16 4.29 -8.37
CA LEU A 50 -0.56 3.08 -8.72
C LEU A 50 -1.70 3.35 -9.70
N ILE A 51 -2.42 4.46 -9.57
CA ILE A 51 -3.42 4.91 -10.57
C ILE A 51 -2.76 5.03 -11.95
N TRP A 52 -1.52 5.53 -12.02
CA TRP A 52 -0.80 5.65 -13.28
C TRP A 52 -0.25 4.32 -13.81
N LYS A 53 0.39 3.53 -12.95
CA LYS A 53 1.21 2.37 -13.35
C LYS A 53 0.51 1.02 -13.26
N LEU A 54 -0.64 0.94 -12.60
CA LEU A 54 -1.45 -0.27 -12.43
C LEU A 54 -2.94 0.06 -12.68
N GLN A 55 -3.24 0.54 -13.88
CA GLN A 55 -4.57 1.04 -14.27
C GLN A 55 -5.65 -0.04 -14.26
N GLU A 56 -5.26 -1.31 -14.31
CA GLU A 56 -6.14 -2.48 -14.24
C GLU A 56 -6.72 -2.71 -12.83
N LYS A 57 -6.27 -1.94 -11.83
CA LYS A 57 -6.70 -2.08 -10.43
C LYS A 57 -7.08 -0.76 -9.81
N LYS A 58 -8.08 -0.81 -8.93
CA LYS A 58 -8.47 0.34 -8.11
C LYS A 58 -7.56 0.40 -6.88
N VAL A 59 -7.18 1.61 -6.54
CA VAL A 59 -6.54 1.92 -5.25
C VAL A 59 -7.63 2.31 -4.26
N PHE A 60 -7.45 1.90 -3.00
CA PHE A 60 -8.39 2.29 -1.94
C PHE A 60 -8.40 3.81 -1.71
N ILE A 61 -7.21 4.43 -1.67
CA ILE A 61 -7.05 5.85 -1.44
C ILE A 61 -5.81 6.40 -2.15
N ASP A 62 -5.82 7.70 -2.42
CA ASP A 62 -4.71 8.45 -3.01
C ASP A 62 -4.43 9.76 -2.26
N GLY A 63 -3.19 10.25 -2.39
CA GLY A 63 -2.60 11.46 -1.80
C GLY A 63 -3.40 12.76 -1.95
N ARG A 64 -4.37 12.80 -2.88
CA ARG A 64 -5.22 13.97 -3.16
C ARG A 64 -6.58 13.93 -2.46
N MET A 65 -6.89 12.86 -1.72
CA MET A 65 -8.22 12.60 -1.15
C MET A 65 -8.35 12.83 0.38
N PRO A 66 -7.51 13.62 1.10
CA PRO A 66 -7.59 13.67 2.57
C PRO A 66 -8.85 14.38 3.09
N SER A 67 -9.52 15.20 2.28
CA SER A 67 -10.70 15.98 2.69
C SER A 67 -12.00 15.53 2.01
N TRP A 68 -11.95 14.55 1.12
CA TRP A 68 -13.12 14.15 0.34
C TRP A 68 -14.11 13.44 1.23
N ARG A 69 -15.31 14.02 1.32
CA ARG A 69 -16.40 13.55 2.18
C ARG A 69 -17.71 13.69 1.42
N TRP A 70 -18.54 12.67 1.51
CA TRP A 70 -19.88 12.70 0.94
C TRP A 70 -20.78 11.72 1.69
N LYS A 71 -22.06 11.70 1.31
CA LYS A 71 -23.00 10.67 1.77
C LYS A 71 -23.03 9.58 0.73
N ALA A 72 -22.49 8.41 1.04
CA ALA A 72 -22.47 7.26 0.13
C ALA A 72 -23.91 6.92 -0.31
N HIS A 73 -24.10 6.87 -1.62
CA HIS A 73 -25.39 6.52 -2.23
C HIS A 73 -25.45 5.03 -2.59
N ILE A 74 -24.28 4.37 -2.66
CA ILE A 74 -24.15 2.97 -3.04
C ILE A 74 -23.66 2.15 -1.84
N ARG A 75 -24.29 1.00 -1.61
CA ARG A 75 -23.85 0.07 -0.56
C ARG A 75 -22.42 -0.40 -0.82
N GLY A 76 -21.53 -0.21 0.15
CA GLY A 76 -20.12 -0.61 0.07
C GLY A 76 -19.17 0.56 -0.21
N GLU A 77 -19.69 1.74 -0.54
CA GLU A 77 -18.91 2.97 -0.64
C GLU A 77 -18.56 3.54 0.75
N SER A 78 -17.55 4.41 0.81
CA SER A 78 -17.10 5.09 2.02
C SER A 78 -17.60 6.53 2.03
N ASP A 79 -18.18 6.98 3.14
CA ASP A 79 -18.50 8.41 3.34
C ASP A 79 -17.23 9.27 3.49
N TYR A 80 -16.18 8.67 4.08
CA TYR A 80 -14.89 9.32 4.27
C TYR A 80 -13.72 8.32 4.23
N ALA A 81 -13.18 8.10 3.03
CA ALA A 81 -12.18 7.04 2.79
C ALA A 81 -10.88 7.23 3.61
N PHE A 82 -10.46 8.47 3.85
CA PHE A 82 -9.24 8.74 4.62
C PHE A 82 -9.37 8.37 6.10
N GLU A 83 -10.55 8.56 6.70
CA GLU A 83 -10.80 8.09 8.07
C GLU A 83 -10.87 6.56 8.13
N GLU A 84 -11.57 5.92 7.19
CA GLU A 84 -11.61 4.45 7.14
C GLU A 84 -10.21 3.86 6.92
N TYR A 85 -9.37 4.48 6.08
CA TYR A 85 -7.97 4.12 5.90
C TYR A 85 -7.20 4.16 7.22
N GLY A 86 -7.29 5.28 7.95
CA GLY A 86 -6.61 5.46 9.24
C GLY A 86 -7.09 4.46 10.29
N LYS A 87 -8.42 4.29 10.43
CA LYS A 87 -9.02 3.31 11.35
C LYS A 87 -8.59 1.88 11.01
N PHE A 88 -8.48 1.53 9.74
CA PHE A 88 -7.98 0.21 9.33
C PHE A 88 -6.50 0.01 9.70
N LEU A 89 -5.63 0.99 9.46
CA LEU A 89 -4.22 0.94 9.88
C LEU A 89 -4.07 0.84 11.42
N ASN A 90 -4.93 1.53 12.16
CA ASN A 90 -4.93 1.49 13.63
C ASN A 90 -5.52 0.19 14.22
N GLY A 91 -6.03 -0.70 13.37
CA GLY A 91 -6.69 -1.93 13.80
C GLY A 91 -8.06 -1.71 14.44
N GLU A 92 -8.69 -0.56 14.20
CA GLU A 92 -10.01 -0.22 14.71
C GLU A 92 -11.15 -0.80 13.85
N LEU A 93 -10.84 -1.21 12.61
CA LEU A 93 -11.77 -1.90 11.73
C LEU A 93 -11.46 -3.39 11.65
N ALA A 94 -12.51 -4.23 11.65
CA ALA A 94 -12.37 -5.67 11.52
C ALA A 94 -11.81 -6.04 10.14
N PHE A 95 -10.66 -6.75 10.12
CA PHE A 95 -9.90 -7.00 8.89
C PHE A 95 -10.70 -7.68 7.77
N ARG A 96 -11.38 -8.79 8.08
CA ARG A 96 -12.18 -9.53 7.09
C ARG A 96 -13.35 -8.71 6.57
N SER A 97 -14.05 -7.97 7.44
CA SER A 97 -15.17 -7.13 7.03
C SER A 97 -14.74 -5.99 6.12
N PHE A 98 -13.64 -5.31 6.46
CA PHE A 98 -13.07 -4.23 5.66
C PHE A 98 -12.60 -4.72 4.29
N THR A 99 -11.77 -5.77 4.26
CA THR A 99 -11.25 -6.31 3.00
C THR A 99 -12.36 -6.85 2.10
N SER A 100 -13.39 -7.48 2.67
CA SER A 100 -14.54 -7.96 1.89
C SER A 100 -15.41 -6.81 1.37
N LYS A 101 -15.66 -5.77 2.17
CA LYS A 101 -16.43 -4.57 1.76
C LYS A 101 -15.87 -3.95 0.48
N TYR A 102 -14.56 -3.87 0.38
CA TYR A 102 -13.86 -3.22 -0.73
C TYR A 102 -13.28 -4.20 -1.77
N GLY A 103 -13.56 -5.50 -1.66
CA GLY A 103 -13.00 -6.51 -2.56
C GLY A 103 -11.48 -6.58 -2.55
N ILE A 104 -10.83 -6.17 -1.46
CA ILE A 104 -9.38 -6.14 -1.34
C ILE A 104 -8.87 -7.57 -1.21
N SER A 105 -7.97 -7.94 -2.13
CA SER A 105 -7.32 -9.26 -2.16
C SER A 105 -5.81 -9.17 -2.01
N THR A 106 -5.25 -7.98 -2.15
CA THR A 106 -3.81 -7.73 -2.23
C THR A 106 -3.44 -6.54 -1.35
N LEU A 107 -2.41 -6.70 -0.51
CA LEU A 107 -1.82 -5.63 0.28
C LEU A 107 -0.43 -5.30 -0.26
N LEU A 108 -0.20 -4.04 -0.60
CA LEU A 108 1.10 -3.45 -0.91
C LEU A 108 1.64 -2.75 0.33
N VAL A 109 2.48 -3.46 1.08
CA VAL A 109 2.98 -3.05 2.39
C VAL A 109 4.37 -2.46 2.24
N PRO A 110 4.62 -1.18 2.60
CA PRO A 110 5.96 -0.63 2.67
C PRO A 110 6.83 -1.40 3.65
N VAL A 111 8.09 -1.64 3.26
CA VAL A 111 9.13 -2.04 4.19
C VAL A 111 9.54 -0.78 4.96
N GLU A 112 9.40 -0.81 6.28
CA GLU A 112 9.89 0.28 7.13
C GLU A 112 11.41 0.33 7.06
N ASP A 113 11.92 1.39 6.43
CA ASP A 113 13.35 1.65 6.36
C ASP A 113 13.81 2.36 7.64
N ASN A 114 14.12 1.57 8.67
CA ASN A 114 14.68 2.06 9.93
C ASN A 114 16.16 2.47 9.81
N SER A 115 16.78 2.38 8.62
CA SER A 115 18.21 2.63 8.43
C SER A 115 18.58 4.11 8.24
N LYS A 116 17.58 5.00 8.03
CA LYS A 116 17.78 6.43 7.73
C LYS A 116 17.41 7.40 8.85
N GLN A 117 17.27 6.94 10.10
CA GLN A 117 17.08 7.85 11.22
C GLN A 117 18.36 8.65 11.47
N THR A 118 18.38 9.90 11.03
CA THR A 118 19.45 10.84 11.37
C THR A 118 19.45 11.14 12.87
N GLU A 119 20.58 11.55 13.41
CA GLU A 119 20.69 11.90 14.84
C GLU A 119 19.68 12.99 15.24
N LEU A 120 19.40 13.91 14.31
CA LEU A 120 18.37 14.93 14.48
C LEU A 120 16.95 14.33 14.55
N GLN A 121 16.62 13.33 13.72
CA GLN A 121 15.33 12.64 13.81
C GLN A 121 15.19 11.87 15.12
N LYS A 122 16.27 11.26 15.62
CA LYS A 122 16.27 10.59 16.93
C LYS A 122 16.07 11.57 18.07
N GLN A 123 16.72 12.74 18.01
CA GLN A 123 16.55 13.82 18.98
C GLN A 123 15.16 14.43 18.93
N ILE A 124 14.60 14.64 17.74
CA ILE A 124 13.22 15.11 17.58
C ILE A 124 12.24 14.07 18.13
N ALA A 125 12.44 12.77 17.85
CA ALA A 125 11.58 11.71 18.39
C ALA A 125 11.68 11.57 19.92
N SER A 126 12.87 11.75 20.50
CA SER A 126 13.04 11.72 21.96
C SER A 126 12.41 12.93 22.66
N LEU A 127 12.50 14.12 22.03
CA LEU A 127 11.81 15.33 22.47
C LEU A 127 10.29 15.18 22.37
N ASP A 128 9.80 14.64 21.25
CA ASP A 128 8.37 14.40 21.04
C ASP A 128 7.81 13.44 22.09
N ASN A 129 8.54 12.36 22.40
CA ASN A 129 8.20 11.44 23.48
C ASN A 129 8.24 12.10 24.87
N PHE A 130 9.22 12.98 25.14
CA PHE A 130 9.31 13.73 26.40
C PHE A 130 8.13 14.69 26.58
N VAL A 131 7.79 15.45 25.53
CA VAL A 131 6.66 16.38 25.52
C VAL A 131 5.34 15.63 25.70
N LYS A 132 5.12 14.54 24.96
CA LYS A 132 3.92 13.70 25.07
C LYS A 132 3.72 13.16 26.49
N LYS A 133 4.80 12.69 27.13
CA LYS A 133 4.78 12.22 28.51
C LYS A 133 4.48 13.34 29.51
N SER A 134 5.08 14.52 29.31
CA SER A 134 4.89 15.71 30.16
C SER A 134 3.46 16.26 30.11
N LEU A 135 2.83 16.19 28.93
CA LEU A 135 1.46 16.64 28.70
C LEU A 135 0.39 15.57 28.96
N HIS A 136 0.76 14.40 29.50
CA HIS A 136 -0.15 13.24 29.65
C HIS A 136 -0.90 12.87 28.36
N MET A 137 -0.30 13.14 27.20
CA MET A 137 -0.86 12.76 25.91
C MET A 137 -0.69 11.25 25.73
N LYS A 138 -1.76 10.56 25.29
CA LYS A 138 -1.67 9.13 24.99
C LYS A 138 -0.59 8.91 23.93
N PRO A 139 0.25 7.86 24.05
CA PRO A 139 1.16 7.51 22.98
C PRO A 139 0.33 7.30 21.72
N GLU A 140 0.78 7.91 20.62
CA GLU A 140 0.23 7.66 19.30
C GLU A 140 0.40 6.15 19.08
N LYS A 141 -0.72 5.41 19.01
CA LYS A 141 -0.68 4.00 18.61
C LYS A 141 0.13 3.95 17.32
N GLU A 142 1.07 3.02 17.18
CA GLU A 142 1.83 2.82 15.94
C GLU A 142 0.84 2.71 14.76
N ALA A 143 0.57 3.85 14.13
CA ALA A 143 -0.39 3.99 13.05
C ALA A 143 0.36 3.57 11.81
N GLY A 144 0.11 2.34 11.37
CA GLY A 144 0.94 1.77 10.32
C GLY A 144 0.51 0.40 9.89
N PHE A 145 1.29 -0.15 8.97
CA PHE A 145 0.98 -1.43 8.37
C PHE A 145 1.19 -2.63 9.32
N SER A 146 1.82 -2.45 10.48
CA SER A 146 2.06 -3.51 11.47
C SER A 146 0.77 -4.24 11.88
N ASN A 147 -0.30 -3.50 12.22
CA ASN A 147 -1.58 -4.10 12.60
C ASN A 147 -2.23 -4.85 11.43
N VAL A 148 -2.21 -4.23 10.25
CA VAL A 148 -2.75 -4.83 9.02
C VAL A 148 -2.01 -6.12 8.66
N VAL A 149 -0.68 -6.14 8.78
CA VAL A 149 0.15 -7.32 8.52
C VAL A 149 -0.14 -8.43 9.53
N LYS A 150 -0.25 -8.10 10.83
CA LYS A 150 -0.62 -9.07 11.87
C LYS A 150 -2.00 -9.69 11.56
N ALA A 151 -2.97 -8.86 11.19
CA ALA A 151 -4.30 -9.31 10.84
C ALA A 151 -4.34 -10.15 9.56
N ALA A 152 -3.58 -9.77 8.52
CA ALA A 152 -3.46 -10.51 7.27
C ALA A 152 -2.87 -11.91 7.49
N LYS A 153 -1.79 -12.01 8.28
CA LYS A 153 -1.18 -13.30 8.66
C LYS A 153 -2.16 -14.18 9.43
N LYS A 154 -2.86 -13.60 10.43
CA LYS A 154 -3.90 -14.31 11.18
C LYS A 154 -5.06 -14.77 10.29
N ALA A 155 -5.35 -14.01 9.23
CA ALA A 155 -6.39 -14.34 8.27
C ALA A 155 -5.97 -15.37 7.22
N GLY A 156 -4.71 -15.84 7.22
CA GLY A 156 -4.18 -16.82 6.28
C GLY A 156 -3.59 -16.23 4.99
N TRP A 157 -3.40 -14.92 4.90
CA TRP A 157 -2.83 -14.29 3.71
C TRP A 157 -1.33 -14.58 3.63
N VAL A 158 -0.86 -14.87 2.42
CA VAL A 158 0.53 -15.31 2.17
C VAL A 158 1.33 -14.22 1.48
N VAL A 159 2.64 -14.19 1.76
CA VAL A 159 3.58 -13.32 1.02
C VAL A 159 3.82 -13.93 -0.35
N VAL A 160 3.62 -13.13 -1.41
CA VAL A 160 3.82 -13.58 -2.80
C VAL A 160 4.95 -12.85 -3.51
N TYR A 161 5.41 -11.74 -2.93
CA TYR A 161 6.51 -10.93 -3.43
C TYR A 161 7.13 -10.13 -2.28
N LYS A 162 8.44 -9.94 -2.33
CA LYS A 162 9.18 -9.06 -1.43
C LYS A 162 10.41 -8.49 -2.14
N ASP A 163 10.64 -7.20 -1.95
CA ASP A 163 11.91 -6.53 -2.29
C ASP A 163 12.35 -5.62 -1.13
N ALA A 164 13.30 -4.72 -1.39
CA ALA A 164 13.81 -3.79 -0.39
C ALA A 164 12.80 -2.70 0.04
N LYS A 165 11.74 -2.45 -0.74
CA LYS A 165 10.77 -1.37 -0.53
C LYS A 165 9.38 -1.89 -0.14
N VAL A 166 9.01 -3.10 -0.57
CA VAL A 166 7.63 -3.61 -0.55
C VAL A 166 7.58 -5.08 -0.15
N VAL A 167 6.56 -5.43 0.63
CA VAL A 167 6.07 -6.81 0.78
C VAL A 167 4.63 -6.88 0.25
N ILE A 168 4.34 -7.86 -0.61
CA ILE A 168 2.99 -8.11 -1.11
C ILE A 168 2.39 -9.30 -0.40
N TYR A 169 1.25 -9.09 0.25
CA TYR A 169 0.41 -10.15 0.81
C TYR A 169 -0.81 -10.36 -0.08
N GLN A 170 -1.19 -11.63 -0.32
CA GLN A 170 -2.39 -11.96 -1.07
C GLN A 170 -3.27 -12.97 -0.33
N ASN A 171 -4.57 -12.77 -0.45
CA ASN A 171 -5.56 -13.79 -0.12
C ASN A 171 -5.66 -14.79 -1.28
N LYS A 172 -5.38 -16.08 -1.03
CA LYS A 172 -5.52 -17.13 -2.04
C LYS A 172 -6.92 -17.76 -2.07
N ASP A 173 -7.73 -17.50 -1.05
CA ASP A 173 -9.05 -18.12 -0.86
C ASP A 173 -10.20 -17.31 -1.49
N ILE A 174 -9.90 -16.25 -2.26
CA ILE A 174 -10.94 -15.50 -2.97
C ILE A 174 -11.35 -16.30 -4.21
N GLU A 175 -12.42 -17.07 -4.05
CA GLU A 175 -13.31 -17.43 -5.14
C GLU A 175 -14.04 -16.15 -5.57
N VAL A 176 -13.78 -15.70 -6.79
CA VAL A 176 -14.55 -14.62 -7.40
C VAL A 176 -15.95 -15.18 -7.64
N ARG A 177 -16.94 -14.60 -6.96
CA ARG A 177 -18.35 -14.73 -7.35
C ARG A 177 -18.65 -13.73 -8.46
#